data_AF-A0A7K2Z3Z9-F1
#
_entry.id   AF-A0A7K2Z3Z9-F1
#
_cell.length_a   1.000
_cell.length_b   1.000
_cell.length_c   1.000
_cell.angle_alpha   90.00
_cell.angle_beta   90.00
_cell.angle_gamma   90.00
#
_symmetry.space_group_name_H-M   'P 1'
#
loop_
_entity.id
_entity.type
_entity.pdbx_description
1 polymer ?
#
loop_
_entity_poly.entity_id
_entity_poly.type
_entity_poly.pdbx_seq_one_letter_code
_entity_poly.pdbx_strand_id
1 'polypeptide(L)'
;TGVRRVASVVLGVLIAVLFSEAVGLNWWSLSLLLLAALGIGHLIRLRDSINEVAISAMIVLGVSQVADTAWDRVAETLIGAAVGMVFSLVLAPPVHVRPANEAVKSAIDALIRLLDTMASEVVDDVTPARAHAWLEEARRIDRDIVRVDATLATAEEGTRLNPRGRRATTTVVALRSGLDTAEISAVALRSVCRALSALYTEERSSSIPVATAESLRSLFHSLAALFAAYGHLLLLQGRPATEAAARAEETLRERQSEADADRQRTETILLADSIGNPDRWELYGTLIAS
;
A
#
# COMPACT_ATOMS: atom_id res chain seq x y z
N THR A 1 -19.32 -7.65 -8.06
CA THR A 1 -20.71 -8.17 -8.09
C THR A 1 -21.70 -7.37 -7.23
N GLY A 2 -21.26 -6.51 -6.29
CA GLY A 2 -22.15 -5.58 -5.57
C GLY A 2 -22.67 -4.40 -6.40
N VAL A 3 -21.81 -3.77 -7.23
CA VAL A 3 -22.20 -2.60 -8.06
C VAL A 3 -23.21 -2.95 -9.15
N ARG A 4 -23.10 -4.14 -9.77
CA ARG A 4 -24.11 -4.61 -10.74
C ARG A 4 -25.46 -4.84 -10.08
N ARG A 5 -25.45 -5.31 -8.82
CA ARG A 5 -26.64 -5.53 -7.99
C ARG A 5 -27.30 -4.21 -7.59
N VAL A 6 -26.49 -3.24 -7.17
CA VAL A 6 -26.97 -1.88 -6.85
C VAL A 6 -27.49 -1.18 -8.10
N ALA A 7 -26.81 -1.28 -9.24
CA ALA A 7 -27.27 -0.72 -10.51
C ALA A 7 -28.59 -1.36 -10.97
N SER A 8 -28.77 -2.67 -10.81
CA SER A 8 -30.06 -3.32 -11.12
C SER A 8 -31.18 -2.92 -10.15
N VAL A 9 -30.86 -2.68 -8.88
CA VAL A 9 -31.84 -2.19 -7.89
C VAL A 9 -32.23 -0.74 -8.20
N VAL A 10 -31.25 0.14 -8.48
CA VAL A 10 -31.48 1.52 -8.88
C VAL A 10 -32.30 1.60 -10.16
N LEU A 11 -32.00 0.77 -11.16
CA LEU A 11 -32.76 0.71 -12.40
C LEU A 11 -34.19 0.19 -12.16
N GLY A 12 -34.37 -0.82 -11.32
CA GLY A 12 -35.68 -1.32 -10.93
C GLY A 12 -36.53 -0.29 -10.18
N VAL A 13 -35.92 0.47 -9.27
CA VAL A 13 -36.58 1.57 -8.55
C VAL A 13 -36.94 2.71 -9.50
N LEU A 14 -36.05 3.08 -10.42
CA LEU A 14 -36.34 4.13 -11.42
C LEU A 14 -37.51 3.73 -12.33
N ILE A 15 -37.54 2.47 -12.79
CA ILE A 15 -38.62 1.93 -13.62
C ILE A 15 -39.93 1.90 -12.82
N ALA A 16 -39.90 1.52 -11.54
CA ALA A 16 -41.08 1.52 -10.68
C ALA A 16 -41.63 2.93 -10.44
N VAL A 17 -40.76 3.93 -10.26
CA VAL A 17 -41.14 5.35 -10.10
C VAL A 17 -41.75 5.90 -11.39
N LEU A 18 -41.10 5.66 -12.54
CA LEU A 18 -41.62 6.08 -13.85
C LEU A 18 -42.94 5.39 -14.20
N PHE A 19 -43.10 4.12 -13.85
CA PHE A 19 -44.35 3.38 -14.03
C PHE A 19 -45.46 3.89 -13.09
N SER A 20 -45.10 4.28 -11.87
CA SER A 20 -46.03 4.87 -10.90
C SER A 20 -46.55 6.23 -11.34
N GLU A 21 -45.72 7.07 -11.96
CA GLU A 21 -46.15 8.34 -12.57
C GLU A 21 -47.06 8.12 -13.78
N ALA A 22 -46.83 7.06 -14.56
CA ALA A 22 -47.61 6.78 -15.76
C ALA A 22 -49.01 6.18 -15.49
N VAL A 23 -49.20 5.44 -14.39
CA VAL A 23 -50.43 4.66 -14.12
C VAL A 23 -51.35 5.32 -13.09
N GLY A 24 -50.84 6.26 -12.28
CA GLY A 24 -51.60 6.91 -11.21
C GLY A 24 -51.76 6.01 -9.97
N LEU A 25 -51.65 6.62 -8.79
CA LEU A 25 -51.62 5.93 -7.49
C LEU A 25 -53.01 5.39 -7.09
N ASN A 26 -53.35 4.20 -7.60
CA ASN A 26 -54.48 3.42 -7.11
C ASN A 26 -54.03 2.42 -6.04
N TRP A 27 -54.93 2.00 -5.13
CA TRP A 27 -54.68 1.02 -4.06
C TRP A 27 -53.99 -0.27 -4.58
N TRP A 28 -54.29 -0.67 -5.81
CA TRP A 28 -53.66 -1.80 -6.49
C TRP A 28 -52.18 -1.58 -6.83
N SER A 29 -51.76 -0.36 -7.17
CA SER A 29 -50.36 -0.03 -7.45
C SER A 29 -49.49 -0.10 -6.19
N LEU A 30 -50.08 0.23 -5.03
CA LEU A 30 -49.41 0.23 -3.73
C LEU A 30 -49.17 -1.20 -3.23
N SER A 31 -50.16 -2.10 -3.38
CA SER A 31 -49.97 -3.54 -3.14
C SER A 31 -48.92 -4.16 -4.07
N LEU A 32 -48.90 -3.76 -5.35
CA LEU A 32 -47.94 -4.28 -6.32
C LEU A 32 -46.50 -3.82 -5.99
N LEU A 33 -46.35 -2.56 -5.56
CA LEU A 33 -45.07 -1.99 -5.12
C LEU A 33 -44.59 -2.67 -3.83
N LEU A 34 -45.49 -2.93 -2.89
CA LEU A 34 -45.19 -3.62 -1.63
C LEU A 34 -44.76 -5.07 -1.89
N LEU A 35 -45.46 -5.79 -2.78
CA LEU A 35 -45.09 -7.13 -3.24
C LEU A 35 -43.73 -7.16 -3.93
N ALA A 36 -43.43 -6.15 -4.76
CA ALA A 36 -42.14 -6.03 -5.42
C ALA A 36 -41.02 -5.76 -4.40
N ALA A 37 -41.23 -4.87 -3.44
CA ALA A 37 -40.27 -4.55 -2.38
C ALA A 37 -40.00 -5.76 -1.46
N LEU A 38 -41.04 -6.50 -1.06
CA LEU A 38 -40.90 -7.74 -0.28
C LEU A 38 -40.21 -8.84 -1.08
N GLY A 39 -40.56 -9.03 -2.36
CA GLY A 39 -39.90 -10.01 -3.23
C GLY A 39 -38.40 -9.73 -3.39
N ILE A 40 -38.03 -8.45 -3.54
CA ILE A 40 -36.63 -8.03 -3.62
C ILE A 40 -35.91 -8.20 -2.27
N GLY A 41 -36.57 -7.85 -1.15
CA GLY A 41 -36.01 -8.01 0.19
C GLY A 41 -35.77 -9.47 0.58
N HIS A 42 -36.66 -10.38 0.19
CA HIS A 42 -36.51 -11.82 0.49
C HIS A 42 -35.34 -12.46 -0.26
N LEU A 43 -34.94 -11.89 -1.41
CA LEU A 43 -33.81 -12.34 -2.21
C LEU A 43 -32.44 -11.94 -1.62
N ILE A 44 -32.41 -11.12 -0.55
CA ILE A 44 -31.16 -10.59 0.05
C ILE A 44 -30.71 -11.36 1.30
N ARG A 45 -31.56 -12.20 1.91
CA ARG A 45 -31.23 -13.18 2.98
C ARG A 45 -30.06 -12.77 3.91
N LEU A 46 -30.20 -11.64 4.62
CA LEU A 46 -29.41 -11.37 5.83
C LEU A 46 -29.98 -12.23 6.95
N ARG A 47 -29.16 -13.12 7.50
CA ARG A 47 -29.62 -14.31 8.20
C ARG A 47 -29.68 -14.20 9.72
N ASP A 48 -29.49 -13.02 10.33
CA ASP A 48 -29.35 -12.93 11.80
C ASP A 48 -30.27 -11.97 12.57
N SER A 49 -31.36 -11.47 11.98
CA SER A 49 -32.25 -10.51 12.70
C SER A 49 -33.75 -10.74 12.49
N ILE A 50 -34.18 -12.00 12.38
CA ILE A 50 -35.59 -12.35 12.14
C ILE A 50 -36.51 -11.94 13.32
N ASN A 51 -36.00 -11.94 14.56
CA ASN A 51 -36.82 -11.61 15.74
C ASN A 51 -37.05 -10.11 15.96
N GLU A 52 -36.11 -9.23 15.57
CA GLU A 52 -36.29 -7.76 15.70
C GLU A 52 -37.23 -7.19 14.63
N VAL A 53 -37.26 -7.82 13.45
CA VAL A 53 -38.17 -7.44 12.35
C VAL A 53 -39.63 -7.75 12.70
N ALA A 54 -39.90 -8.86 13.40
CA ALA A 54 -41.26 -9.24 13.79
C ALA A 54 -41.87 -8.27 14.83
N ILE A 55 -41.08 -7.82 15.82
CA ILE A 55 -41.52 -6.86 16.84
C ILE A 55 -41.73 -5.48 16.22
N SER A 56 -40.81 -5.04 15.35
CA SER A 56 -40.92 -3.75 14.65
C SER A 56 -42.14 -3.71 13.70
N ALA A 57 -42.44 -4.82 13.01
CA ALA A 57 -43.62 -4.93 12.14
C ALA A 57 -44.94 -4.88 12.93
N MET A 58 -44.97 -5.47 14.13
CA MET A 58 -46.15 -5.46 15.00
C MET A 58 -46.45 -4.04 15.55
N ILE A 59 -45.40 -3.26 15.86
CA ILE A 59 -45.52 -1.86 16.30
C ILE A 59 -45.99 -0.96 15.16
N VAL A 60 -45.47 -1.14 13.95
CA VAL A 60 -45.86 -0.36 12.76
C VAL A 60 -47.32 -0.66 12.35
N LEU A 61 -47.78 -1.91 12.46
CA LEU A 61 -49.19 -2.24 12.24
C LEU A 61 -50.11 -1.59 13.30
N GLY A 62 -49.67 -1.57 14.58
CA GLY A 62 -50.45 -0.99 15.68
C GLY A 62 -50.57 0.54 15.64
N VAL A 63 -49.64 1.25 15.01
CA VAL A 63 -49.62 2.72 14.91
C VAL A 63 -50.36 3.26 13.67
N SER A 64 -50.83 2.39 12.78
CA SER A 64 -51.45 2.76 11.50
C SER A 64 -52.90 3.29 11.56
N GLN A 65 -53.48 3.46 12.76
CA GLN A 65 -54.88 3.90 12.91
C GLN A 65 -55.07 5.42 12.97
N VAL A 66 -54.01 6.25 12.99
CA VAL A 66 -54.17 7.71 12.92
C VAL A 66 -53.03 8.37 12.15
N ALA A 67 -53.35 8.92 10.98
CA ALA A 67 -52.86 10.20 10.42
C ALA A 67 -52.50 10.12 8.93
N ASP A 68 -53.28 10.85 8.13
CA ASP A 68 -53.07 11.25 6.71
C ASP A 68 -51.78 12.07 6.47
N THR A 69 -50.77 11.98 7.33
CA THR A 69 -49.50 12.74 7.26
C THR A 69 -48.27 11.84 7.31
N ALA A 70 -48.45 10.52 7.27
CA ALA A 70 -47.35 9.55 7.21
C ALA A 70 -46.53 9.64 5.91
N TRP A 71 -47.16 10.05 4.80
CA TRP A 71 -46.52 10.13 3.48
C TRP A 71 -45.46 11.22 3.40
N ASP A 72 -45.73 12.41 3.95
CA ASP A 72 -44.80 13.54 3.89
C ASP A 72 -43.50 13.26 4.66
N ARG A 73 -43.59 12.62 5.83
CA ARG A 73 -42.40 12.29 6.64
C ARG A 73 -41.52 11.22 6.03
N VAL A 74 -42.13 10.24 5.36
CA VAL A 74 -41.41 9.15 4.66
C VAL A 74 -40.72 9.69 3.41
N ALA A 75 -41.41 10.57 2.65
CA ALA A 75 -40.81 11.25 1.51
C ALA A 75 -39.64 12.15 1.94
N GLU A 76 -39.78 12.87 3.05
CA GLU A 76 -38.73 13.73 3.60
C GLU A 76 -37.47 12.93 4.03
N THR A 77 -37.64 11.76 4.66
CA THR A 77 -36.50 10.89 5.03
C THR A 77 -35.85 10.23 3.83
N LEU A 78 -36.63 9.81 2.82
CA LEU A 78 -36.10 9.24 1.59
C LEU A 78 -35.33 10.27 0.76
N ILE A 79 -35.84 11.49 0.67
CA ILE A 79 -35.14 12.60 0.00
C ILE A 79 -33.89 12.96 0.80
N GLY A 80 -33.95 13.04 2.13
CA GLY A 80 -32.79 13.28 2.98
C GLY A 80 -31.70 12.22 2.83
N ALA A 81 -32.07 10.93 2.76
CA ALA A 81 -31.14 9.83 2.54
C ALA A 81 -30.57 9.82 1.11
N ALA A 82 -31.39 10.10 0.10
CA ALA A 82 -30.97 10.19 -1.29
C ALA A 82 -30.02 11.38 -1.50
N VAL A 83 -30.36 12.56 -0.97
CA VAL A 83 -29.50 13.75 -0.99
C VAL A 83 -28.23 13.49 -0.20
N GLY A 84 -28.30 12.91 1.00
CA GLY A 84 -27.12 12.55 1.79
C GLY A 84 -26.19 11.57 1.08
N MET A 85 -26.73 10.59 0.35
CA MET A 85 -25.96 9.68 -0.50
C MET A 85 -25.36 10.38 -1.72
N VAL A 86 -26.12 11.24 -2.42
CA VAL A 86 -25.62 12.02 -3.56
C VAL A 86 -24.52 12.98 -3.10
N PHE A 87 -24.72 13.67 -1.97
CA PHE A 87 -23.74 14.55 -1.36
C PHE A 87 -22.51 13.75 -0.93
N SER A 88 -22.66 12.61 -0.27
CA SER A 88 -21.53 11.72 0.08
C SER A 88 -20.79 11.18 -1.14
N LEU A 89 -21.45 10.99 -2.29
CA LEU A 89 -20.84 10.53 -3.54
C LEU A 89 -20.18 11.66 -4.33
N VAL A 90 -20.70 12.89 -4.24
CA VAL A 90 -20.18 14.09 -4.93
C VAL A 90 -19.06 14.74 -4.11
N LEU A 91 -19.18 14.73 -2.78
CA LEU A 91 -18.21 15.25 -1.80
C LEU A 91 -17.37 14.16 -1.15
N ALA A 92 -17.40 12.92 -1.70
CA ALA A 92 -16.48 11.88 -1.28
C ALA A 92 -15.07 12.48 -1.19
N PRO A 93 -14.45 12.54 0.01
CA PRO A 93 -13.23 13.30 0.20
C PRO A 93 -12.16 12.82 -0.78
N PRO A 94 -11.35 13.73 -1.34
CA PRO A 94 -10.23 13.34 -2.18
C PRO A 94 -9.36 12.36 -1.38
N VAL A 95 -9.18 11.17 -1.95
CA VAL A 95 -8.41 10.10 -1.32
C VAL A 95 -7.02 10.65 -1.02
N HIS A 96 -6.58 10.56 0.24
CA HIS A 96 -5.32 11.13 0.70
C HIS A 96 -4.15 10.24 0.22
N VAL A 97 -3.88 10.25 -1.09
CA VAL A 97 -2.78 9.49 -1.72
C VAL A 97 -1.44 10.22 -1.57
N ARG A 98 -1.45 11.54 -1.32
CA ARG A 98 -0.23 12.35 -1.15
C ARG A 98 0.60 11.93 0.08
N PRO A 99 0.02 11.74 1.28
CA PRO A 99 0.77 11.29 2.45
C PRO A 99 1.40 9.91 2.27
N ALA A 100 0.69 8.97 1.61
CA ALA A 100 1.21 7.63 1.37
C ALA A 100 2.41 7.63 0.40
N ASN A 101 2.34 8.44 -0.66
CA ASN A 101 3.45 8.59 -1.60
C ASN A 101 4.70 9.19 -0.93
N GLU A 102 4.51 10.26 -0.14
CA GLU A 102 5.61 10.89 0.61
C GLU A 102 6.22 9.93 1.65
N ALA A 103 5.39 9.13 2.31
CA ALA A 103 5.84 8.14 3.29
C ALA A 103 6.68 7.02 2.66
N VAL A 104 6.23 6.42 1.54
CA VAL A 104 7.01 5.39 0.82
C VAL A 104 8.29 5.97 0.23
N LYS A 105 8.22 7.18 -0.36
CA LYS A 105 9.40 7.88 -0.85
C LYS A 105 10.41 8.12 0.28
N SER A 106 9.96 8.56 1.44
CA SER A 106 10.82 8.79 2.60
C SER A 106 11.54 7.52 3.06
N ALA A 107 10.86 6.36 3.00
CA ALA A 107 11.48 5.07 3.32
C ALA A 107 12.59 4.70 2.32
N ILE A 108 12.31 4.83 1.01
CA ILE A 108 13.30 4.58 -0.05
C ILE A 108 14.48 5.57 0.07
N ASP A 109 14.21 6.86 0.28
CA ASP A 109 15.26 7.87 0.45
C ASP A 109 16.15 7.56 1.68
N ALA A 110 15.59 6.97 2.75
CA ALA A 110 16.36 6.59 3.92
C ALA A 110 17.32 5.43 3.63
N LEU A 111 16.88 4.43 2.85
CA LEU A 111 17.74 3.35 2.37
C LEU A 111 18.88 3.89 1.50
N ILE A 112 18.56 4.77 0.53
CA ILE A 112 19.55 5.41 -0.35
C ILE A 112 20.60 6.16 0.48
N ARG A 113 20.16 6.99 1.43
CA ARG A 113 21.09 7.76 2.28
C ARG A 113 22.02 6.88 3.09
N LEU A 114 21.54 5.77 3.65
CA LEU A 114 22.38 4.85 4.40
C LEU A 114 23.40 4.15 3.48
N LEU A 115 22.96 3.68 2.31
CA LEU A 115 23.85 3.08 1.31
C LEU A 115 24.93 4.04 0.83
N ASP A 116 24.58 5.29 0.50
CA ASP A 116 25.55 6.33 0.11
C ASP A 116 26.53 6.65 1.23
N THR A 117 26.05 6.73 2.48
CA THR A 117 26.88 6.95 3.66
C THR A 117 27.89 5.81 3.81
N MET A 118 27.43 4.56 3.74
CA MET A 118 28.30 3.39 3.81
C MET A 118 29.29 3.36 2.65
N ALA A 119 28.86 3.67 1.42
CA ALA A 119 29.74 3.75 0.26
C ALA A 119 30.86 4.78 0.45
N SER A 120 30.53 5.96 1.01
CA SER A 120 31.51 7.03 1.23
C SER A 120 32.53 6.71 2.31
N GLU A 121 32.18 5.87 3.28
CA GLU A 121 32.98 5.68 4.49
C GLU A 121 33.63 4.29 4.58
N VAL A 122 33.16 3.28 3.84
CA VAL A 122 33.66 1.89 3.95
C VAL A 122 35.11 1.72 3.54
N VAL A 123 35.67 2.65 2.76
CA VAL A 123 37.08 2.66 2.34
C VAL A 123 37.99 3.37 3.35
N ASP A 124 37.42 4.23 4.20
CA ASP A 124 38.16 4.93 5.26
C ASP A 124 38.39 4.01 6.47
N ASP A 125 39.16 4.48 7.46
CA ASP A 125 39.41 3.73 8.71
C ASP A 125 38.12 3.66 9.56
N VAL A 126 37.28 2.66 9.26
CA VAL A 126 35.97 2.49 9.90
C VAL A 126 36.15 2.11 11.36
N THR A 127 35.79 3.04 12.24
CA THR A 127 35.80 2.76 13.69
C THR A 127 34.65 1.82 14.07
N PRO A 128 34.79 1.02 15.16
CA PRO A 128 33.71 0.18 15.67
C PRO A 128 32.44 0.98 16.00
N ALA A 129 32.61 2.20 16.52
CA ALA A 129 31.52 3.12 16.80
C ALA A 129 30.77 3.52 15.51
N ARG A 130 31.49 3.70 14.39
CA ARG A 130 30.87 4.04 13.11
C ARG A 130 30.09 2.88 12.51
N ALA A 131 30.67 1.68 12.51
CA ALA A 131 29.97 0.47 12.06
C ALA A 131 28.70 0.21 12.90
N HIS A 132 28.76 0.46 14.21
CA HIS A 132 27.61 0.38 15.10
C HIS A 132 26.54 1.44 14.76
N ALA A 133 26.95 2.66 14.40
CA ALA A 133 26.02 3.71 13.99
C ALA A 133 25.25 3.35 12.71
N TRP A 134 25.88 2.70 11.73
CA TRP A 134 25.17 2.20 10.53
C TRP A 134 24.12 1.15 10.89
N LEU A 135 24.43 0.25 11.83
CA LEU A 135 23.48 -0.76 12.31
C LEU A 135 22.28 -0.13 13.03
N GLU A 136 22.50 0.88 13.87
CA GLU A 136 21.42 1.62 14.51
C GLU A 136 20.55 2.39 13.51
N GLU A 137 21.16 2.96 12.48
CA GLU A 137 20.44 3.59 11.37
C GLU A 137 19.57 2.58 10.62
N ALA A 138 20.12 1.42 10.26
CA ALA A 138 19.37 0.36 9.59
C ALA A 138 18.17 -0.11 10.43
N ARG A 139 18.35 -0.27 11.76
CA ARG A 139 17.26 -0.61 12.69
C ARG A 139 16.20 0.49 12.77
N ARG A 140 16.58 1.76 12.64
CA ARG A 140 15.63 2.88 12.61
C ARG A 140 14.79 2.82 11.34
N ILE A 141 15.41 2.61 10.18
CA ILE A 141 14.71 2.45 8.90
C ILE A 141 13.69 1.31 8.96
N ASP A 142 14.09 0.15 9.48
CA ASP A 142 13.22 -1.04 9.65
C ASP A 142 11.96 -0.69 10.49
N ARG A 143 12.14 0.04 11.60
CA ARG A 143 11.01 0.51 12.43
C ARG A 143 10.14 1.57 11.75
N ASP A 144 10.73 2.44 10.96
CA ASP A 144 10.01 3.50 10.27
C ASP A 144 9.15 2.94 9.12
N ILE A 145 9.62 1.89 8.43
CA ILE A 145 8.85 1.16 7.41
C ILE A 145 7.53 0.62 7.98
N VAL A 146 7.56 0.05 9.20
CA VAL A 146 6.33 -0.42 9.88
C VAL A 146 5.32 0.73 10.11
N ARG A 147 5.79 1.95 10.37
CA ARG A 147 4.92 3.14 10.51
C ARG A 147 4.35 3.59 9.17
N VAL A 148 5.14 3.49 8.11
CA VAL A 148 4.71 3.79 6.73
C VAL A 148 3.63 2.80 6.29
N ASP A 149 3.73 1.52 6.65
CA ASP A 149 2.72 0.50 6.34
C ASP A 149 1.32 0.85 6.87
N ALA A 150 1.23 1.31 8.11
CA ALA A 150 -0.05 1.76 8.68
C ALA A 150 -0.66 2.94 7.91
N THR A 151 0.18 3.87 7.44
CA THR A 151 -0.25 5.01 6.62
C THR A 151 -0.75 4.56 5.26
N LEU A 152 -0.08 3.58 4.64
CA LEU A 152 -0.46 3.03 3.35
C LEU A 152 -1.75 2.19 3.45
N ALA A 153 -1.90 1.37 4.49
CA ALA A 153 -3.13 0.60 4.75
C ALA A 153 -4.37 1.50 4.84
N THR A 154 -4.23 2.67 5.48
CA THR A 154 -5.29 3.68 5.55
C THR A 154 -5.64 4.23 4.15
N ALA A 155 -4.62 4.48 3.31
CA ALA A 155 -4.83 4.93 1.94
C ALA A 155 -5.49 3.85 1.06
N GLU A 156 -5.13 2.57 1.24
CA GLU A 156 -5.77 1.43 0.58
C GLU A 156 -7.26 1.35 0.90
N GLU A 157 -7.63 1.46 2.17
CA GLU A 157 -9.02 1.43 2.62
C GLU A 157 -9.82 2.62 2.04
N GLY A 158 -9.22 3.81 2.00
CA GLY A 158 -9.80 4.99 1.35
C GLY A 158 -10.05 4.82 -0.15
N THR A 159 -9.16 4.12 -0.88
CA THR A 159 -9.38 3.84 -2.31
C THR A 159 -10.45 2.78 -2.55
N ARG A 160 -10.60 1.80 -1.66
CA ARG A 160 -11.66 0.77 -1.76
C ARG A 160 -13.06 1.36 -1.68
N LEU A 161 -13.23 2.42 -0.89
CA LEU A 161 -14.52 3.10 -0.70
C LEU A 161 -14.83 4.12 -1.82
N ASN A 162 -13.90 4.40 -2.74
CA ASN A 162 -14.09 5.38 -3.82
C ASN A 162 -14.15 4.71 -5.22
N PRO A 163 -15.36 4.39 -5.73
CA PRO A 163 -15.53 3.70 -7.01
C PRO A 163 -15.08 4.51 -8.24
N ARG A 164 -14.88 5.84 -8.11
CA ARG A 164 -14.38 6.71 -9.21
C ARG A 164 -12.84 6.77 -9.28
N GLY A 165 -12.13 6.11 -8.38
CA GLY A 165 -10.69 6.25 -8.18
C GLY A 165 -9.79 5.22 -8.88
N ARG A 166 -10.12 4.69 -10.06
CA ARG A 166 -9.27 3.65 -10.74
C ARG A 166 -7.77 3.98 -10.79
N ARG A 167 -7.42 5.26 -11.02
CA ARG A 167 -6.02 5.73 -10.99
C ARG A 167 -5.40 5.74 -9.59
N ALA A 168 -6.19 6.10 -8.58
CA ALA A 168 -5.77 6.04 -7.18
C ALA A 168 -5.48 4.60 -6.76
N THR A 169 -6.30 3.64 -7.22
CA THR A 169 -6.06 2.21 -6.97
C THR A 169 -4.74 1.73 -7.59
N THR A 170 -4.44 2.05 -8.85
CA THR A 170 -3.15 1.68 -9.48
C THR A 170 -1.96 2.29 -8.75
N THR A 171 -2.07 3.56 -8.35
CA THR A 171 -1.02 4.27 -7.61
C THR A 171 -0.76 3.60 -6.26
N VAL A 172 -1.83 3.26 -5.52
CA VAL A 172 -1.71 2.59 -4.22
C VAL A 172 -1.14 1.19 -4.34
N VAL A 173 -1.52 0.40 -5.36
CA VAL A 173 -0.91 -0.92 -5.61
C VAL A 173 0.59 -0.79 -5.91
N ALA A 174 0.98 0.20 -6.71
CA ALA A 174 2.38 0.46 -6.96
C ALA A 174 3.12 0.84 -5.67
N LEU A 175 2.56 1.76 -4.86
CA LEU A 175 3.13 2.14 -3.56
C LEU A 175 3.26 0.96 -2.60
N ARG A 176 2.32 0.01 -2.61
CA ARG A 176 2.41 -1.22 -1.82
C ARG A 176 3.57 -2.08 -2.25
N SER A 177 3.70 -2.34 -3.54
CA SER A 177 4.87 -3.05 -4.08
C SER A 177 6.18 -2.32 -3.76
N GLY A 178 6.17 -0.98 -3.77
CA GLY A 178 7.29 -0.14 -3.38
C GLY A 178 7.69 -0.32 -1.92
N LEU A 179 6.70 -0.35 -1.02
CA LEU A 179 6.92 -0.56 0.40
C LEU A 179 7.41 -1.98 0.70
N ASP A 180 6.80 -3.00 0.09
CA ASP A 180 7.22 -4.40 0.25
C ASP A 180 8.70 -4.57 -0.20
N THR A 181 9.08 -3.90 -1.29
CA THR A 181 10.48 -3.87 -1.77
C THR A 181 11.40 -3.20 -0.75
N ALA A 182 10.99 -2.06 -0.19
CA ALA A 182 11.76 -1.35 0.82
C ALA A 182 11.91 -2.16 2.12
N GLU A 183 10.87 -2.89 2.55
CA GLU A 183 10.88 -3.76 3.73
C GLU A 183 11.91 -4.89 3.57
N ILE A 184 11.81 -5.64 2.48
CA ILE A 184 12.77 -6.73 2.18
C ILE A 184 14.20 -6.17 2.13
N SER A 185 14.38 -5.03 1.48
CA SER A 185 15.69 -4.38 1.34
C SER A 185 16.25 -3.86 2.67
N ALA A 186 15.40 -3.33 3.56
CA ALA A 186 15.81 -2.88 4.89
C ALA A 186 16.27 -4.05 5.77
N VAL A 187 15.60 -5.21 5.65
CA VAL A 187 16.01 -6.43 6.34
C VAL A 187 17.39 -6.89 5.86
N ALA A 188 17.63 -6.92 4.55
CA ALA A 188 18.93 -7.27 3.98
C ALA A 188 20.03 -6.26 4.35
N LEU A 189 19.73 -4.95 4.29
CA LEU A 189 20.68 -3.92 4.69
C LEU A 189 21.04 -4.02 6.18
N ARG A 190 20.07 -4.37 7.03
CA ARG A 190 20.29 -4.61 8.46
C ARG A 190 21.15 -5.85 8.71
N SER A 191 21.02 -6.92 7.92
CA SER A 191 21.92 -8.08 8.04
C SER A 191 23.34 -7.71 7.64
N VAL A 192 23.53 -6.96 6.55
CA VAL A 192 24.84 -6.45 6.12
C VAL A 192 25.46 -5.55 7.19
N CYS A 193 24.72 -4.58 7.72
CA CYS A 193 25.22 -3.70 8.79
C CYS A 193 25.58 -4.48 10.07
N ARG A 194 24.82 -5.54 10.39
CA ARG A 194 25.13 -6.41 11.54
C ARG A 194 26.44 -7.16 11.32
N ALA A 195 26.63 -7.76 10.14
CA ALA A 195 27.86 -8.46 9.80
C ALA A 195 29.08 -7.53 9.84
N LEU A 196 28.96 -6.33 9.26
CA LEU A 196 30.00 -5.29 9.33
C LEU A 196 30.27 -4.85 10.77
N SER A 197 29.23 -4.57 11.56
CA SER A 197 29.41 -4.19 12.98
C SER A 197 30.11 -5.28 13.79
N ALA A 198 29.84 -6.56 13.51
CA ALA A 198 30.53 -7.68 14.17
C ALA A 198 32.01 -7.74 13.76
N LEU A 199 32.32 -7.57 12.47
CA LEU A 199 33.69 -7.54 11.95
C LEU A 199 34.57 -6.47 12.64
N TYR A 200 34.00 -5.30 12.94
CA TYR A 200 34.75 -4.20 13.57
C TYR A 200 34.75 -4.25 15.12
N THR A 201 33.90 -5.05 15.76
CA THR A 201 33.81 -5.08 17.24
C THR A 201 34.76 -6.10 17.88
N GLU A 202 35.00 -7.24 17.22
CA GLU A 202 35.99 -8.20 17.72
C GLU A 202 37.38 -7.57 17.65
N GLU A 203 38.14 -7.59 18.74
CA GLU A 203 39.53 -7.05 18.87
C GLU A 203 40.56 -7.69 17.90
N ARG A 204 40.10 -8.48 16.92
CA ARG A 204 40.82 -8.91 15.72
C ARG A 204 40.93 -7.74 14.73
N SER A 205 41.64 -6.69 15.14
CA SER A 205 42.02 -5.52 14.36
C SER A 205 42.86 -5.90 13.14
N SER A 206 42.20 -6.46 12.14
CA SER A 206 42.72 -6.54 10.79
C SER A 206 41.71 -5.75 9.97
N SER A 207 42.14 -4.57 9.52
CA SER A 207 41.38 -3.76 8.57
C SER A 207 40.85 -4.65 7.44
N ILE A 208 39.61 -4.43 7.00
CA ILE A 208 39.11 -5.08 5.78
C ILE A 208 40.13 -4.78 4.66
N PRO A 209 40.54 -5.79 3.85
CA PRO A 209 41.45 -5.54 2.75
C PRO A 209 40.90 -4.45 1.82
N VAL A 210 41.78 -3.58 1.32
CA VAL A 210 41.39 -2.43 0.49
C VAL A 210 40.54 -2.88 -0.70
N ALA A 211 40.88 -4.00 -1.36
CA ALA A 211 40.10 -4.55 -2.46
C ALA A 211 38.66 -4.94 -2.06
N THR A 212 38.47 -5.49 -0.86
CA THR A 212 37.15 -5.83 -0.32
C THR A 212 36.35 -4.57 0.01
N ALA A 213 36.99 -3.57 0.64
CA ALA A 213 36.36 -2.29 0.94
C ALA A 213 35.95 -1.53 -0.33
N GLU A 214 36.78 -1.50 -1.37
CA GLU A 214 36.47 -0.89 -2.66
C GLU A 214 35.33 -1.60 -3.40
N SER A 215 35.26 -2.93 -3.29
CA SER A 215 34.16 -3.70 -3.87
C SER A 215 32.85 -3.42 -3.14
N LEU A 216 32.86 -3.39 -1.80
CA LEU A 216 31.69 -3.01 -0.99
C LEU A 216 31.23 -1.59 -1.29
N ARG A 217 32.16 -0.62 -1.45
CA ARG A 217 31.83 0.74 -1.87
C ARG A 217 31.08 0.76 -3.19
N SER A 218 31.60 0.04 -4.19
CA SER A 218 30.98 -0.02 -5.52
C SER A 218 29.59 -0.64 -5.44
N LEU A 219 29.43 -1.74 -4.70
CA LEU A 219 28.15 -2.38 -4.47
C LEU A 219 27.14 -1.45 -3.77
N PHE A 220 27.52 -0.78 -2.68
CA PHE A 220 26.62 0.15 -1.98
C PHE A 220 26.20 1.32 -2.86
N HIS A 221 27.11 1.86 -3.66
CA HIS A 221 26.79 2.92 -4.61
C HIS A 221 25.81 2.45 -5.70
N SER A 222 26.05 1.28 -6.30
CA SER A 222 25.19 0.70 -7.32
C SER A 222 23.80 0.35 -6.78
N LEU A 223 23.71 -0.13 -5.53
CA LEU A 223 22.43 -0.34 -4.85
C LEU A 223 21.69 0.98 -4.57
N ALA A 224 22.39 2.03 -4.12
CA ALA A 224 21.79 3.35 -3.91
C ALA A 224 21.22 3.91 -5.23
N ALA A 225 21.97 3.80 -6.33
CA ALA A 225 21.54 4.21 -7.66
C ALA A 225 20.33 3.38 -8.15
N LEU A 226 20.30 2.08 -7.87
CA LEU A 226 19.17 1.20 -8.16
C LEU A 226 17.90 1.64 -7.42
N PHE A 227 17.98 1.88 -6.11
CA PHE A 227 16.83 2.37 -5.32
C PHE A 227 16.36 3.76 -5.79
N ALA A 228 17.28 4.64 -6.19
CA ALA A 228 16.93 5.94 -6.75
C ALA A 228 16.15 5.80 -8.07
N ALA A 229 16.61 4.93 -8.98
CA ALA A 229 15.90 4.63 -10.23
C ALA A 229 14.52 4.00 -9.98
N TYR A 230 14.44 3.07 -9.02
CA TYR A 230 13.19 2.44 -8.61
C TYR A 230 12.20 3.46 -8.02
N GLY A 231 12.66 4.30 -7.09
CA GLY A 231 11.84 5.37 -6.51
C GLY A 231 11.33 6.37 -7.56
N HIS A 232 12.15 6.72 -8.54
CA HIS A 232 11.73 7.57 -9.65
C HIS A 232 10.64 6.90 -10.51
N LEU A 233 10.79 5.61 -10.81
CA LEU A 233 9.78 4.84 -11.54
C LEU A 233 8.46 4.74 -10.76
N LEU A 234 8.54 4.55 -9.44
CA LEU A 234 7.37 4.50 -8.55
C LEU A 234 6.54 5.78 -8.62
N LEU A 235 7.18 6.95 -8.70
CA LEU A 235 6.51 8.26 -8.83
C LEU A 235 5.79 8.45 -10.18
N LEU A 236 6.18 7.69 -11.20
CA LEU A 236 5.57 7.74 -12.53
C LEU A 236 4.38 6.78 -12.67
N GLN A 237 4.25 5.79 -11.77
CA GLN A 237 3.14 4.84 -11.74
C GLN A 237 1.80 5.58 -11.52
N GLY A 238 0.75 5.15 -12.25
CA GLY A 238 -0.58 5.78 -12.21
C GLY A 238 -0.78 6.94 -13.20
N ARG A 239 0.27 7.35 -13.93
CA ARG A 239 0.16 8.21 -15.13
C ARG A 239 -0.07 7.34 -16.38
N PRO A 240 -0.67 7.88 -17.46
CA PRO A 240 -0.72 7.16 -18.73
C PRO A 240 0.69 6.76 -19.18
N ALA A 241 0.80 5.66 -19.93
CA ALA A 241 2.06 5.22 -20.50
C ALA A 241 2.71 6.39 -21.26
N THR A 242 3.82 6.88 -20.72
CA THR A 242 4.56 8.04 -21.22
C THR A 242 5.96 7.59 -21.58
N GLU A 243 6.58 8.28 -22.54
CA GLU A 243 8.01 8.08 -22.84
C GLU A 243 8.89 8.20 -21.58
N ALA A 244 8.49 9.05 -20.63
CA ALA A 244 9.18 9.20 -19.35
C ALA A 244 9.17 7.90 -18.52
N ALA A 245 8.05 7.17 -18.49
CA ALA A 245 7.97 5.88 -17.80
C ALA A 245 8.84 4.81 -18.50
N ALA A 246 8.83 4.78 -19.83
CA ALA A 246 9.68 3.86 -20.60
C ALA A 246 11.18 4.12 -20.37
N ARG A 247 11.61 5.39 -20.36
CA ARG A 247 13.00 5.77 -20.03
C ARG A 247 13.37 5.41 -18.58
N ALA A 248 12.45 5.60 -17.64
CA ALA A 248 12.68 5.23 -16.24
C ALA A 248 12.81 3.71 -16.06
N GLU A 249 12.03 2.91 -16.80
CA GLU A 249 12.18 1.45 -16.83
C GLU A 249 13.51 1.01 -17.42
N GLU A 250 13.96 1.64 -18.52
CA GLU A 250 15.27 1.38 -19.12
C GLU A 250 16.39 1.70 -18.15
N THR A 251 16.34 2.88 -17.52
CA THR A 251 17.30 3.28 -16.47
C THR A 251 17.30 2.27 -15.31
N LEU A 252 16.13 1.80 -14.87
CA LEU A 252 16.03 0.81 -13.80
C LEU A 252 16.71 -0.50 -14.19
N ARG A 253 16.50 -1.00 -15.42
CA ARG A 253 17.13 -2.22 -15.94
C ARG A 253 18.65 -2.07 -16.02
N GLU A 254 19.13 -0.92 -16.48
CA GLU A 254 20.56 -0.60 -16.51
C GLU A 254 21.15 -0.65 -15.10
N ARG A 255 20.56 0.08 -14.13
CA ARG A 255 21.03 0.08 -12.74
C ARG A 255 20.96 -1.28 -12.08
N GLN A 256 19.95 -2.08 -12.41
CA GLN A 256 19.85 -3.45 -11.92
C GLN A 256 21.02 -4.29 -12.43
N SER A 257 21.36 -4.18 -13.72
CA SER A 257 22.49 -4.91 -14.30
C SER A 257 23.84 -4.50 -13.71
N GLU A 258 24.02 -3.20 -13.40
CA GLU A 258 25.22 -2.68 -12.72
C GLU A 258 25.32 -3.24 -11.29
N ALA A 259 24.22 -3.20 -10.53
CA ALA A 259 24.18 -3.73 -9.17
C ALA A 259 24.43 -5.25 -9.13
N ASP A 260 23.87 -6.01 -10.07
CA ASP A 260 24.11 -7.46 -10.19
C ASP A 260 25.58 -7.76 -10.50
N ALA A 261 26.21 -6.98 -11.39
CA ALA A 261 27.62 -7.14 -11.73
C ALA A 261 28.54 -6.82 -10.52
N ASP A 262 28.26 -5.74 -9.78
CA ASP A 262 29.03 -5.39 -8.59
C ASP A 262 28.80 -6.36 -7.43
N ARG A 263 27.59 -6.93 -7.31
CA ARG A 263 27.30 -8.01 -6.34
C ARG A 263 28.14 -9.24 -6.64
N GLN A 264 28.17 -9.71 -7.88
CA GLN A 264 28.97 -10.86 -8.29
C GLN A 264 30.47 -10.63 -8.10
N ARG A 265 30.96 -9.41 -8.41
CA ARG A 265 32.36 -9.03 -8.17
C ARG A 265 32.70 -9.08 -6.68
N THR A 266 31.82 -8.52 -5.84
CA THR A 266 31.97 -8.49 -4.38
C THR A 266 31.96 -9.89 -3.79
N GLU A 267 31.02 -10.73 -4.23
CA GLU A 267 30.96 -12.15 -3.84
C GLU A 267 32.26 -12.89 -4.16
N THR A 268 32.81 -12.68 -5.35
CA THR A 268 34.09 -13.29 -5.76
C THR A 268 35.25 -12.85 -4.87
N ILE A 269 35.33 -11.56 -4.55
CA ILE A 269 36.39 -10.99 -3.70
C ILE A 269 36.25 -11.47 -2.25
N LEU A 270 35.03 -11.49 -1.70
CA LEU A 270 34.75 -11.99 -0.35
C LEU A 270 35.09 -13.48 -0.22
N LEU A 271 34.75 -14.29 -1.22
CA LEU A 271 35.13 -15.70 -1.26
C LEU A 271 36.65 -15.88 -1.28
N ALA A 272 37.37 -15.12 -2.12
CA ALA A 272 38.82 -15.17 -2.16
C ALA A 272 39.47 -14.77 -0.82
N ASP A 273 38.96 -13.73 -0.16
CA ASP A 273 39.44 -13.29 1.15
C ASP A 273 39.11 -14.29 2.27
N SER A 274 37.94 -14.95 2.20
CA SER A 274 37.53 -15.97 3.18
C SER A 274 38.46 -17.18 3.21
N ILE A 275 39.03 -17.57 2.07
CA ILE A 275 39.99 -18.67 1.96
C ILE A 275 41.30 -18.33 2.65
N GLY A 276 41.72 -17.06 2.57
CA GLY A 276 42.94 -16.56 3.22
C GLY A 276 42.79 -16.32 4.73
N ASN A 277 41.56 -16.12 5.21
CA ASN A 277 41.25 -15.74 6.59
C ASN A 277 40.08 -16.60 7.15
N PRO A 278 40.35 -17.84 7.60
CA PRO A 278 39.31 -18.79 8.05
C PRO A 278 38.45 -18.27 9.20
N ASP A 279 39.01 -17.41 10.05
CA ASP A 279 38.30 -16.77 11.17
C ASP A 279 37.17 -15.82 10.70
N ARG A 280 37.17 -15.40 9.43
CA ARG A 280 36.17 -14.49 8.83
C ARG A 280 35.09 -15.19 8.02
N TRP A 281 35.21 -16.51 7.83
CA TRP A 281 34.30 -17.33 7.02
C TRP A 281 32.83 -17.20 7.46
N GLU A 282 32.57 -17.21 8.77
CA GLU A 282 31.21 -17.16 9.29
C GLU A 282 30.54 -15.80 8.99
N LEU A 283 31.32 -14.72 9.05
CA LEU A 283 30.87 -13.35 8.77
C LEU A 283 30.67 -13.12 7.27
N TYR A 284 31.58 -13.57 6.42
CA TYR A 284 31.42 -13.47 4.96
C TYR A 284 30.33 -14.39 4.41
N GLY A 285 30.10 -15.55 5.02
CA GLY A 285 28.97 -16.41 4.69
C GLY A 285 27.61 -15.71 4.89
N THR A 286 27.48 -14.90 5.95
CA THR A 286 26.26 -14.11 6.16
C THR A 286 26.07 -12.98 5.14
N LEU A 287 27.17 -12.39 4.63
CA LEU A 287 27.13 -11.34 3.61
C LEU A 287 26.84 -11.88 2.21
N ILE A 288 27.23 -13.12 1.92
CA ILE A 288 26.98 -13.77 0.62
C ILE A 288 25.55 -14.32 0.56
N ALA A 289 25.02 -14.80 1.69
CA ALA A 289 23.68 -15.38 1.76
C ALA A 289 22.55 -14.34 1.82
N SER A 290 22.86 -13.08 2.13
CA SER A 290 21.91 -11.96 2.21
C SER A 290 21.79 -11.21 0.89
#